data_AF-A0AAV0G1U7-F1
#
_entry.id   AF-A0AAV0G1U7-F1
#
_cell.length_a   1.000
_cell.length_b   1.000
_cell.length_c   1.000
_cell.angle_alpha   90.00
_cell.angle_beta   90.00
_cell.angle_gamma   90.00
#
_symmetry.space_group_name_H-M   'P 1'
#
loop_
_entity.id
_entity.type
_entity.pdbx_description
1 polymer ?
#
loop_
_entity_poly.entity_id
_entity_poly.type
_entity_poly.pdbx_seq_one_letter_code
_entity_poly.pdbx_strand_id
1 'polypeptide(L)'
;MTDPGWRQAMQDEITALENNHTWVMEPLPPGKRALGCKWVYKIKYHSDGSVERFKARLVVFGNHQTEGIDYNETFSPVAKMVTVRTLLAVVATQNWALHQMDVHNAFLHGDLDEEVYMKPPPGFLSSRPGLVCCLRKSLYGLRQAPRCWFAKLTAALKKYGFSQSYSDYSLFSLHHGSVHLHVLVYVDDLIIAGNDSSAIAKFKSYLNACFHMKDLGLLKYFLGIEVARNSKGLFLCQRKYTLDIISEAGLLGAKPVYFPMEQNHSLATSTSAMLSDP
;
A
#
# COMPACT_ATOMS: atom_id res chain seq x y z
N MET A 1 -23.73 10.02 11.58
CA MET A 1 -23.23 8.71 12.07
C MET A 1 -23.53 8.59 13.57
N THR A 2 -24.30 7.59 13.99
CA THR A 2 -24.74 7.38 15.39
C THR A 2 -24.07 6.18 16.07
N ASP A 3 -23.60 5.20 15.30
CA ASP A 3 -22.91 4.02 15.81
C ASP A 3 -21.59 4.39 16.54
N PRO A 4 -21.37 3.89 17.77
CA PRO A 4 -20.19 4.25 18.56
C PRO A 4 -18.88 3.70 17.97
N GLY A 5 -18.90 2.52 17.34
CA GLY A 5 -17.73 1.93 16.71
C GLY A 5 -17.21 2.74 15.53
N TRP A 6 -18.11 3.23 14.69
CA TRP A 6 -17.74 4.14 13.59
C TRP A 6 -17.29 5.51 14.07
N ARG A 7 -17.90 6.06 15.13
CA ARG A 7 -17.46 7.33 15.73
C ARG A 7 -16.06 7.24 16.31
N GLN A 8 -15.76 6.14 17.02
CA GLN A 8 -14.40 5.91 17.54
C GLN A 8 -13.40 5.80 16.39
N ALA A 9 -13.69 5.02 15.35
CA ALA A 9 -12.80 4.89 14.20
C ALA A 9 -12.55 6.23 13.47
N MET A 10 -13.55 7.11 13.39
CA MET A 10 -13.39 8.47 12.85
C MET A 10 -12.51 9.34 13.76
N GLN A 11 -12.72 9.26 15.08
CA GLN A 11 -11.93 10.02 16.05
C GLN A 11 -10.46 9.58 16.04
N ASP A 12 -10.20 8.27 15.95
CA ASP A 12 -8.84 7.72 15.86
C ASP A 12 -8.13 8.22 14.60
N GLU A 13 -8.83 8.27 13.45
CA GLU A 13 -8.28 8.82 12.21
C GLU A 13 -7.98 10.33 12.34
N ILE A 14 -8.90 11.13 12.88
CA ILE A 14 -8.65 12.57 13.13
C ILE A 14 -7.46 12.77 14.06
N THR A 15 -7.38 12.00 15.13
CA THR A 15 -6.29 12.08 16.11
C THR A 15 -4.95 11.76 15.45
N ALA A 16 -4.90 10.74 14.58
CA ALA A 16 -3.70 10.42 13.80
C ALA A 16 -3.32 11.56 12.83
N LEU A 17 -4.31 12.23 12.22
CA LEU A 17 -4.10 13.36 11.32
C LEU A 17 -3.55 14.59 12.06
N GLU A 18 -4.08 14.89 13.24
CA GLU A 18 -3.64 16.00 14.09
C GLU A 18 -2.24 15.75 14.65
N ASN A 19 -1.96 14.53 15.12
CA ASN A 19 -0.62 14.13 15.61
C ASN A 19 0.46 14.21 14.52
N ASN A 20 0.10 13.99 13.26
CA ASN A 20 1.00 14.14 12.11
C ASN A 20 1.10 15.58 11.59
N HIS A 21 0.40 16.53 12.22
CA HIS A 21 0.30 17.92 11.76
C HIS A 21 -0.14 18.02 10.29
N THR A 22 -1.12 17.18 9.90
CA THR A 22 -1.53 17.02 8.49
C THR A 22 -2.05 18.33 7.90
N TRP A 23 -2.69 19.18 8.71
CA TRP A 23 -3.21 20.47 8.28
C TRP A 23 -3.10 21.54 9.35
N VAL A 24 -3.26 22.79 8.91
CA VAL A 24 -3.50 23.95 9.77
C VAL A 24 -4.83 24.57 9.39
N MET A 25 -5.61 25.02 10.38
CA MET A 25 -6.90 25.68 10.15
C MET A 25 -6.69 27.17 9.86
N GLU A 26 -7.05 27.62 8.66
CA GLU A 26 -6.79 28.99 8.18
C GLU A 26 -7.98 29.50 7.35
N PRO A 27 -8.20 30.83 7.22
CA PRO A 27 -9.17 31.37 6.26
C PRO A 27 -8.77 31.00 4.83
N LEU A 28 -9.75 30.72 3.96
CA LEU A 28 -9.46 30.43 2.56
C LEU A 28 -8.95 31.71 1.86
N PRO A 29 -7.75 31.72 1.25
CA PRO A 29 -7.26 32.91 0.59
C PRO A 29 -8.11 33.29 -0.63
N PRO A 30 -8.17 34.60 -0.99
CA PRO A 30 -8.88 35.05 -2.18
C PRO A 30 -8.39 34.34 -3.44
N GLY A 31 -9.32 33.88 -4.28
CA GLY A 31 -9.01 33.19 -5.54
C GLY A 31 -8.63 31.71 -5.40
N LYS A 32 -8.53 31.17 -4.19
CA LYS A 32 -8.29 29.73 -3.95
C LYS A 32 -9.61 28.97 -3.79
N ARG A 33 -9.55 27.66 -4.00
CA ARG A 33 -10.69 26.74 -3.84
C ARG A 33 -10.34 25.64 -2.85
N ALA A 34 -11.22 25.40 -1.89
CA ALA A 34 -11.11 24.26 -0.99
C ALA A 34 -11.78 23.01 -1.59
N LEU A 35 -11.04 21.90 -1.65
CA LEU A 35 -11.52 20.59 -2.05
C LEU A 35 -12.49 20.03 -1.01
N GLY A 36 -13.50 19.29 -1.45
CA GLY A 36 -14.32 18.49 -0.54
C GLY A 36 -13.58 17.22 -0.09
N CYS A 37 -14.15 16.56 0.90
CA CYS A 37 -13.68 15.27 1.40
C CYS A 37 -14.87 14.40 1.83
N LYS A 38 -14.61 13.11 1.99
CA LYS A 38 -15.60 12.15 2.51
C LYS A 38 -14.93 11.12 3.42
N TRP A 39 -15.75 10.50 4.25
CA TRP A 39 -15.37 9.33 5.01
C TRP A 39 -15.55 8.06 4.18
N VAL A 40 -14.56 7.19 4.18
CA VAL A 40 -14.63 5.82 3.64
C VAL A 40 -14.55 4.84 4.78
N TYR A 41 -15.52 3.92 4.82
CA TYR A 41 -15.72 2.98 5.91
C TYR A 41 -15.45 1.56 5.45
N LYS A 42 -14.76 0.76 6.27
CA LYS A 42 -14.53 -0.66 6.03
C LYS A 42 -14.52 -1.42 7.35
N ILE A 43 -15.27 -2.52 7.40
CA ILE A 43 -15.19 -3.47 8.52
C ILE A 43 -14.04 -4.44 8.21
N LYS A 44 -13.18 -4.66 9.20
CA LYS A 44 -12.16 -5.71 9.19
C LYS A 44 -12.70 -6.89 9.98
N TYR A 45 -12.48 -8.09 9.46
CA TYR A 45 -12.97 -9.33 10.04
C TYR A 45 -11.79 -10.24 10.35
N HIS A 46 -11.92 -11.01 11.42
CA HIS A 46 -11.07 -12.15 11.71
C HIS A 46 -11.31 -13.28 10.70
N SER A 47 -10.43 -14.29 10.71
CA SER A 47 -10.53 -15.45 9.83
C SER A 47 -11.79 -16.29 10.06
N ASP A 48 -12.40 -16.21 11.25
CA ASP A 48 -13.65 -16.88 11.60
C ASP A 48 -14.91 -16.08 11.20
N GLY A 49 -14.73 -14.89 10.59
CA GLY A 49 -15.83 -14.01 10.17
C GLY A 49 -16.33 -13.05 11.26
N SER A 50 -15.78 -13.10 12.48
CA SER A 50 -16.12 -12.12 13.53
C SER A 50 -15.50 -10.74 13.23
N VAL A 51 -16.10 -9.66 13.76
CA VAL A 51 -15.61 -8.29 13.52
C VAL A 51 -14.31 -8.08 14.31
N GLU A 52 -13.22 -7.79 13.59
CA GLU A 52 -11.93 -7.39 14.17
C GLU A 52 -11.98 -5.91 14.58
N ARG A 53 -12.36 -5.03 13.65
CA ARG A 53 -12.45 -3.59 13.89
C ARG A 53 -13.22 -2.83 12.82
N PHE A 54 -13.72 -1.67 13.21
CA PHE A 54 -14.19 -0.64 12.29
C PHE A 54 -13.00 0.21 11.81
N LYS A 55 -12.95 0.51 10.51
CA LYS A 55 -11.92 1.36 9.92
C LYS A 55 -12.56 2.50 9.14
N ALA A 56 -12.34 3.73 9.60
CA ALA A 56 -12.70 4.95 8.88
C ALA A 56 -11.43 5.56 8.28
N ARG A 57 -11.53 6.14 7.09
CA ARG A 57 -10.48 6.94 6.46
C ARG A 57 -11.05 8.23 5.91
N LEU A 58 -10.34 9.32 6.13
CA LEU A 58 -10.69 10.59 5.51
C LEU A 58 -10.06 10.65 4.10
N VAL A 59 -10.89 10.87 3.09
CA VAL A 59 -10.46 10.87 1.68
C VAL A 59 -10.84 12.19 1.03
N VAL A 60 -9.85 12.89 0.48
CA VAL A 60 -10.03 14.13 -0.27
C VAL A 60 -10.55 13.82 -1.68
N PHE A 61 -11.36 14.72 -2.24
CA PHE A 61 -11.80 14.64 -3.64
C PHE A 61 -10.70 15.05 -4.62
N GLY A 62 -9.63 14.25 -4.72
CA GLY A 62 -8.55 14.52 -5.68
C GLY A 62 -8.97 14.37 -7.14
N ASN A 63 -10.11 13.73 -7.42
CA ASN A 63 -10.73 13.78 -8.74
C ASN A 63 -11.12 15.21 -9.16
N HIS A 64 -11.28 16.14 -8.20
CA HIS A 64 -11.52 17.56 -8.47
C HIS A 64 -10.23 18.39 -8.52
N GLN A 65 -9.03 17.82 -8.30
CA GLN A 65 -7.77 18.54 -8.46
C GLN A 65 -7.49 18.83 -9.94
N THR A 66 -6.85 19.96 -10.20
CA THR A 66 -6.42 20.42 -11.52
C THR A 66 -4.89 20.35 -11.63
N GLU A 67 -4.41 19.65 -12.64
CA GLU A 67 -2.97 19.59 -12.97
C GLU A 67 -2.43 20.99 -13.28
N GLY A 68 -1.21 21.29 -12.83
CA GLY A 68 -0.58 22.61 -12.95
C GLY A 68 -1.09 23.65 -11.95
N ILE A 69 -2.10 23.32 -11.14
CA ILE A 69 -2.62 24.18 -10.06
C ILE A 69 -2.49 23.48 -8.71
N ASP A 70 -3.11 22.30 -8.57
CA ASP A 70 -3.20 21.56 -7.31
C ASP A 70 -2.12 20.46 -7.19
N TYR A 71 -1.48 20.10 -8.30
CA TYR A 71 -0.37 19.15 -8.38
C TYR A 71 0.36 19.28 -9.73
N ASN A 72 1.64 18.88 -9.76
CA ASN A 72 2.42 18.82 -11.01
C ASN A 72 2.79 17.38 -11.41
N GLU A 73 3.25 16.56 -10.47
CA GLU A 73 3.66 15.17 -10.75
C GLU A 73 3.00 14.20 -9.79
N THR A 74 2.54 13.06 -10.32
CA THR A 74 1.84 12.03 -9.52
C THR A 74 2.55 10.68 -9.55
N PHE A 75 3.61 10.54 -10.35
CA PHE A 75 4.29 9.27 -10.53
C PHE A 75 4.90 8.76 -9.23
N SER A 76 4.58 7.52 -8.89
CA SER A 76 5.17 6.76 -7.79
C SER A 76 5.45 5.34 -8.29
N PRO A 77 6.66 4.80 -8.09
CA PRO A 77 7.02 3.50 -8.62
C PRO A 77 6.30 2.38 -7.88
N VAL A 78 6.03 1.29 -8.60
CA VAL A 78 5.42 0.07 -8.08
C VAL A 78 6.36 -1.09 -8.38
N ALA A 79 6.60 -1.93 -7.36
CA ALA A 79 7.51 -3.05 -7.51
C ALA A 79 7.07 -3.99 -8.63
N LYS A 80 7.99 -4.29 -9.54
CA LYS A 80 7.72 -5.21 -10.65
C LYS A 80 7.72 -6.64 -10.14
N MET A 81 6.81 -7.47 -10.66
CA MET A 81 6.77 -8.89 -10.29
C MET A 81 8.05 -9.65 -10.63
N VAL A 82 8.80 -9.23 -11.66
CA VAL A 82 10.12 -9.78 -11.95
C VAL A 82 11.10 -9.50 -10.79
N THR A 83 11.10 -8.29 -10.25
CA THR A 83 11.94 -7.90 -9.10
C THR A 83 11.56 -8.66 -7.85
N VAL A 84 10.26 -8.81 -7.57
CA VAL A 84 9.74 -9.63 -6.47
C VAL A 84 10.28 -11.06 -6.58
N ARG A 85 10.10 -11.71 -7.73
CA ARG A 85 10.55 -13.09 -7.96
C ARG A 85 12.06 -13.24 -7.88
N THR A 86 12.82 -12.29 -8.45
CA THR A 86 14.28 -12.28 -8.38
C THR A 86 14.77 -12.16 -6.94
N LEU A 87 14.21 -11.23 -6.15
CA LEU A 87 14.58 -11.08 -4.74
C LEU A 87 14.27 -12.37 -3.95
N LEU A 88 13.10 -12.97 -4.15
CA LEU A 88 12.74 -14.24 -3.50
C LEU A 88 13.68 -15.38 -3.90
N ALA A 89 14.10 -15.45 -5.17
CA ALA A 89 15.06 -16.45 -5.64
C ALA A 89 16.45 -16.26 -4.99
N VAL A 90 16.92 -15.02 -4.85
CA VAL A 90 18.17 -14.71 -4.13
C VAL A 90 18.06 -15.13 -2.66
N VAL A 91 16.96 -14.76 -2.00
CA VAL A 91 16.70 -15.14 -0.60
C VAL A 91 16.72 -16.65 -0.41
N ALA A 92 16.08 -17.40 -1.30
CA ALA A 92 16.05 -18.87 -1.23
C ALA A 92 17.45 -19.46 -1.45
N THR A 93 18.21 -18.95 -2.41
CA THR A 93 19.55 -19.44 -2.77
C THR A 93 20.57 -19.14 -1.67
N GLN A 94 20.52 -17.94 -1.10
CA GLN A 94 21.48 -17.48 -0.09
C GLN A 94 21.03 -17.77 1.35
N ASN A 95 19.86 -18.38 1.52
CA ASN A 95 19.21 -18.63 2.82
C ASN A 95 19.10 -17.37 3.71
N TRP A 96 18.87 -16.20 3.11
CA TRP A 96 18.71 -14.93 3.85
C TRP A 96 17.40 -14.87 4.62
N ALA A 97 17.35 -14.14 5.73
CA ALA A 97 16.08 -13.86 6.41
C ALA A 97 15.18 -12.99 5.52
N LEU A 98 13.86 -13.19 5.61
CA LEU A 98 12.87 -12.46 4.82
C LEU A 98 11.69 -12.08 5.70
N HIS A 99 11.54 -10.79 5.91
CA HIS A 99 10.56 -10.19 6.79
C HIS A 99 9.62 -9.26 6.04
N GLN A 100 8.46 -9.00 6.64
CA GLN A 100 7.50 -8.04 6.14
C GLN A 100 7.23 -6.97 7.19
N MET A 101 7.12 -5.72 6.74
CA MET A 101 6.59 -4.62 7.53
C MET A 101 5.52 -3.88 6.73
N ASP A 102 4.54 -3.34 7.45
CA ASP A 102 3.44 -2.54 6.91
C ASP A 102 3.51 -1.14 7.55
N VAL A 103 3.35 -0.09 6.74
CA VAL A 103 3.40 1.29 7.24
C VAL A 103 2.02 1.68 7.73
N HIS A 104 1.92 2.15 8.97
CA HIS A 104 0.66 2.69 9.45
C HIS A 104 0.35 4.00 8.73
N ASN A 105 -0.74 4.04 7.96
CA ASN A 105 -1.21 5.24 7.28
C ASN A 105 -0.15 5.93 6.38
N ALA A 106 0.51 5.14 5.52
CA ALA A 106 1.58 5.57 4.61
C ALA A 106 1.44 6.99 4.02
N PHE A 107 0.29 7.31 3.42
CA PHE A 107 0.11 8.60 2.75
C PHE A 107 0.10 9.81 3.70
N LEU A 108 -0.11 9.64 5.00
CA LEU A 108 -0.09 10.74 5.97
C LEU A 108 1.32 11.21 6.33
N HIS A 109 2.34 10.42 5.99
CA HIS A 109 3.73 10.78 6.26
C HIS A 109 4.36 11.62 5.15
N GLY A 110 3.78 11.60 3.94
CA GLY A 110 4.28 12.34 2.79
C GLY A 110 4.17 13.86 3.01
N ASP A 111 5.27 14.56 2.80
CA ASP A 111 5.26 16.03 2.78
C ASP A 111 4.55 16.50 1.50
N LEU A 112 3.69 17.51 1.65
CA LEU A 112 2.96 18.10 0.53
C LEU A 112 3.59 19.45 0.20
N ASP A 113 4.24 19.55 -0.95
CA ASP A 113 4.86 20.79 -1.41
C ASP A 113 3.83 21.74 -2.04
N GLU A 114 2.77 21.19 -2.65
CA GLU A 114 1.71 21.99 -3.25
C GLU A 114 0.74 22.55 -2.21
N GLU A 115 0.26 23.76 -2.48
CA GLU A 115 -0.71 24.44 -1.62
C GLU A 115 -2.14 23.92 -1.91
N VAL A 116 -2.58 22.94 -1.12
CA VAL A 116 -3.92 22.35 -1.24
C VAL A 116 -4.78 22.68 -0.03
N TYR A 117 -5.97 23.22 -0.29
CA TYR A 117 -6.99 23.47 0.74
C TYR A 117 -8.08 22.41 0.70
N MET A 118 -8.51 21.96 1.87
CA MET A 118 -9.61 21.02 2.04
C MET A 118 -10.66 21.62 2.96
N LYS A 119 -11.93 21.42 2.66
CA LYS A 119 -13.03 21.74 3.58
C LYS A 119 -12.92 20.85 4.84
N PRO A 120 -13.31 21.35 6.02
CA PRO A 120 -13.30 20.53 7.23
C PRO A 120 -14.11 19.24 7.03
N PRO A 121 -13.68 18.12 7.63
CA PRO A 121 -14.37 16.84 7.51
C PRO A 121 -15.84 16.96 7.94
N PRO A 122 -16.78 16.27 7.28
CA PRO A 122 -18.16 16.21 7.76
C PRO A 122 -18.21 15.69 9.20
N GLY A 123 -18.86 16.45 10.10
CA GLY A 123 -18.95 16.13 11.53
C GLY A 123 -17.78 16.63 12.38
N PHE A 124 -16.75 17.23 11.78
CA PHE A 124 -15.68 17.92 12.51
C PHE A 124 -16.11 19.35 12.80
N LEU A 125 -16.32 19.67 14.09
CA LEU A 125 -16.68 21.01 14.54
C LEU A 125 -15.40 21.85 14.62
N SER A 126 -15.14 22.67 13.60
CA SER A 126 -14.17 23.75 13.76
C SER A 126 -14.70 24.75 14.78
N SER A 127 -13.85 25.18 15.72
CA SER A 127 -14.18 26.20 16.72
C SER A 127 -14.49 27.57 16.09
N ARG A 128 -14.19 27.79 14.80
CA ARG A 128 -14.47 29.03 14.07
C ARG A 128 -15.15 28.74 12.73
N PRO A 129 -16.33 29.33 12.46
CA PRO A 129 -16.99 29.18 11.16
C PRO A 129 -16.15 29.81 10.04
N GLY A 130 -16.09 29.15 8.89
CA GLY A 130 -15.44 29.67 7.67
C GLY A 130 -13.96 29.31 7.49
N LEU A 131 -13.34 28.58 8.41
CA LEU A 131 -11.97 28.08 8.23
C LEU A 131 -11.92 26.84 7.33
N VAL A 132 -10.79 26.69 6.64
CA VAL A 132 -10.44 25.52 5.82
C VAL A 132 -9.17 24.87 6.34
N CYS A 133 -8.96 23.59 6.00
CA CYS A 133 -7.74 22.86 6.29
C CYS A 133 -6.72 23.17 5.18
N CYS A 134 -5.66 23.90 5.52
CA CYS A 134 -4.47 24.05 4.69
C CYS A 134 -3.60 22.80 4.89
N LEU A 135 -3.50 21.94 3.87
CA LEU A 135 -2.78 20.66 3.99
C LEU A 135 -1.26 20.88 3.98
N ARG A 136 -0.58 20.30 4.97
CA ARG A 136 0.88 20.25 5.10
C ARG A 136 1.45 18.87 4.77
N LYS A 137 0.60 17.84 4.87
CA LYS A 137 0.91 16.45 4.52
C LYS A 137 -0.06 15.96 3.47
N SER A 138 0.36 14.96 2.70
CA SER A 138 -0.53 14.30 1.77
C SER A 138 -1.64 13.53 2.50
N LEU A 139 -2.79 13.42 1.85
CA LEU A 139 -3.97 12.71 2.34
C LEU A 139 -4.41 11.66 1.32
N TYR A 140 -5.14 10.64 1.79
CA TYR A 140 -5.82 9.72 0.89
C TYR A 140 -6.72 10.49 -0.09
N GLY A 141 -6.69 10.07 -1.35
CA GLY A 141 -7.49 10.66 -2.41
C GLY A 141 -6.80 11.81 -3.16
N LEU A 142 -5.76 12.44 -2.61
CA LEU A 142 -4.92 13.36 -3.39
C LEU A 142 -4.17 12.58 -4.48
N ARG A 143 -4.08 13.16 -5.67
CA ARG A 143 -3.44 12.52 -6.84
C ARG A 143 -1.95 12.29 -6.64
N GLN A 144 -1.27 13.18 -5.94
CA GLN A 144 0.17 13.10 -5.65
C GLN A 144 0.51 12.33 -4.37
N ALA A 145 -0.46 11.89 -3.56
CA ALA A 145 -0.19 11.26 -2.27
C ALA A 145 0.75 10.04 -2.33
N PRO A 146 0.62 9.11 -3.29
CA PRO A 146 1.57 8.00 -3.42
C PRO A 146 3.01 8.45 -3.71
N ARG A 147 3.17 9.56 -4.44
CA ARG A 147 4.48 10.14 -4.75
C ARG A 147 5.08 10.79 -3.51
N CYS A 148 4.33 11.63 -2.80
CA CYS A 148 4.78 12.29 -1.57
C CYS A 148 5.27 11.27 -0.54
N TRP A 149 4.50 10.19 -0.35
CA TRP A 149 4.89 9.08 0.51
C TRP A 149 6.20 8.42 0.03
N PHE A 150 6.26 8.03 -1.24
CA PHE A 150 7.43 7.34 -1.76
C PHE A 150 8.70 8.20 -1.70
N ALA A 151 8.60 9.50 -1.95
CA ALA A 151 9.69 10.45 -1.81
C ALA A 151 10.19 10.52 -0.34
N LYS A 152 9.26 10.61 0.62
CA LYS A 152 9.58 10.62 2.05
C LYS A 152 10.30 9.35 2.50
N LEU A 153 9.78 8.18 2.10
CA LEU A 153 10.39 6.89 2.39
C LEU A 153 11.77 6.78 1.76
N THR A 154 11.90 7.15 0.48
CA THR A 154 13.17 7.14 -0.25
C THR A 154 14.23 7.99 0.45
N ALA A 155 13.87 9.18 0.93
CA ALA A 155 14.79 10.04 1.68
C ALA A 155 15.27 9.38 2.98
N ALA A 156 14.38 8.73 3.74
CA ALA A 156 14.75 7.99 4.94
C ALA A 156 15.64 6.77 4.64
N LEU A 157 15.32 5.99 3.61
CA LEU A 157 16.14 4.85 3.18
C LEU A 157 17.55 5.29 2.77
N LYS A 158 17.66 6.35 1.97
CA LYS A 158 18.96 6.93 1.57
C LYS A 158 19.73 7.46 2.77
N LYS A 159 19.05 8.14 3.71
CA LYS A 159 19.67 8.63 4.97
C LYS A 159 20.22 7.49 5.84
N TYR A 160 19.56 6.33 5.85
CA TYR A 160 20.07 5.15 6.55
C TYR A 160 21.30 4.53 5.86
N GLY A 161 21.43 4.70 4.54
CA GLY A 161 22.57 4.21 3.75
C GLY A 161 22.19 3.28 2.60
N PHE A 162 20.90 3.16 2.25
CA PHE A 162 20.48 2.37 1.10
C PHE A 162 20.74 3.10 -0.22
N SER A 163 21.18 2.35 -1.23
CA SER A 163 21.19 2.78 -2.62
C SER A 163 19.92 2.32 -3.32
N GLN A 164 19.32 3.20 -4.12
CA GLN A 164 18.14 2.90 -4.92
C GLN A 164 18.54 2.26 -6.25
N SER A 165 17.85 1.20 -6.64
CA SER A 165 18.10 0.52 -7.92
C SER A 165 17.55 1.31 -9.11
N TYR A 166 18.30 1.35 -10.21
CA TYR A 166 17.86 1.91 -11.48
C TYR A 166 17.03 0.92 -12.32
N SER A 167 17.16 -0.39 -12.08
CA SER A 167 16.38 -1.42 -12.79
C SER A 167 14.93 -1.49 -12.29
N ASP A 168 14.74 -1.21 -11.00
CA ASP A 168 13.43 -1.08 -10.35
C ASP A 168 13.55 -0.09 -9.18
N TYR A 169 12.95 1.08 -9.33
CA TYR A 169 13.02 2.14 -8.33
C TYR A 169 12.38 1.78 -6.98
N SER A 170 11.58 0.71 -6.92
CA SER A 170 11.03 0.18 -5.68
C SER A 170 12.02 -0.68 -4.89
N LEU A 171 13.16 -1.08 -5.46
CA LEU A 171 14.19 -1.88 -4.81
C LEU A 171 15.33 -1.01 -4.30
N PHE A 172 15.71 -1.25 -3.06
CA PHE A 172 16.83 -0.61 -2.39
C PHE A 172 17.77 -1.66 -1.83
N SER A 173 19.08 -1.39 -1.89
CA SER A 173 20.12 -2.31 -1.41
C SER A 173 21.11 -1.57 -0.52
N LEU A 174 21.58 -2.23 0.54
CA LEU A 174 22.62 -1.74 1.44
C LEU A 174 23.66 -2.85 1.58
N HIS A 175 24.90 -2.47 1.29
CA HIS A 175 26.06 -3.35 1.36
C HIS A 175 27.09 -2.67 2.25
N HIS A 176 27.41 -3.28 3.39
CA HIS A 176 28.43 -2.76 4.30
C HIS A 176 29.28 -3.91 4.86
N GLY A 177 30.48 -4.08 4.31
CA GLY A 177 31.31 -5.25 4.59
C GLY A 177 30.61 -6.53 4.17
N SER A 178 30.43 -7.45 5.12
CA SER A 178 29.69 -8.70 4.92
C SER A 178 28.17 -8.56 5.08
N VAL A 179 27.65 -7.40 5.49
CA VAL A 179 26.22 -7.20 5.70
C VAL A 179 25.54 -6.82 4.39
N HIS A 180 24.53 -7.60 4.04
CA HIS A 180 23.66 -7.40 2.87
C HIS A 180 22.22 -7.23 3.34
N LEU A 181 21.64 -6.08 3.05
CA LEU A 181 20.22 -5.80 3.26
C LEU A 181 19.59 -5.34 1.95
N HIS A 182 18.40 -5.85 1.66
CA HIS A 182 17.57 -5.38 0.56
C HIS A 182 16.19 -5.07 1.11
N VAL A 183 15.61 -3.97 0.64
CA VAL A 183 14.21 -3.65 0.90
C VAL A 183 13.49 -3.39 -0.41
N LEU A 184 12.38 -4.08 -0.61
CA LEU A 184 11.49 -3.88 -1.75
C LEU A 184 10.19 -3.25 -1.24
N VAL A 185 9.82 -2.14 -1.86
CA VAL A 185 8.69 -1.30 -1.45
C VAL A 185 7.54 -1.48 -2.42
N TYR A 186 6.36 -1.83 -1.91
CA TYR A 186 5.11 -1.78 -2.66
C TYR A 186 4.09 -0.94 -1.89
N VAL A 187 4.00 0.35 -2.22
CA VAL A 187 3.10 1.31 -1.55
C VAL A 187 3.29 1.30 -0.02
N ASP A 188 2.40 0.66 0.74
CA ASP A 188 2.40 0.53 2.19
C ASP A 188 3.11 -0.75 2.71
N ASP A 189 3.27 -1.77 1.87
CA ASP A 189 3.96 -3.02 2.18
C ASP A 189 5.46 -2.96 1.86
N LEU A 190 6.30 -3.37 2.81
CA LEU A 190 7.75 -3.50 2.63
C LEU A 190 8.17 -4.94 2.92
N ILE A 191 8.98 -5.53 2.03
CA ILE A 191 9.71 -6.76 2.34
C ILE A 191 11.19 -6.47 2.54
N ILE A 192 11.74 -6.99 3.63
CA ILE A 192 13.11 -6.78 4.06
C ILE A 192 13.82 -8.12 4.02
N ALA A 193 14.85 -8.21 3.18
CA ALA A 193 15.69 -9.39 3.02
C ALA A 193 17.11 -9.08 3.49
N GLY A 194 17.78 -10.05 4.11
CA GLY A 194 19.18 -9.87 4.44
C GLY A 194 19.83 -11.05 5.14
N ASN A 195 21.16 -11.02 5.21
CA ASN A 195 21.96 -12.10 5.77
C ASN A 195 22.28 -11.94 7.26
N ASP A 196 22.07 -10.76 7.83
CA ASP A 196 22.39 -10.44 9.22
C ASP A 196 21.12 -10.03 9.99
N SER A 197 20.74 -10.82 11.00
CA SER A 197 19.52 -10.61 11.77
C SER A 197 19.59 -9.37 12.67
N SER A 198 20.78 -9.01 13.15
CA SER A 198 20.99 -7.80 13.97
C SER A 198 20.82 -6.54 13.13
N ALA A 199 21.37 -6.54 11.92
CA ALA A 199 21.22 -5.46 10.95
C ALA A 199 19.76 -5.29 10.53
N ILE A 200 19.03 -6.39 10.28
CA ILE A 200 17.59 -6.36 10.02
C ILE A 200 16.84 -5.75 11.21
N ALA A 201 17.09 -6.22 12.43
CA ALA A 201 16.40 -5.71 13.62
C ALA A 201 16.67 -4.20 13.83
N LYS A 202 17.93 -3.76 13.67
CA LYS A 202 18.30 -2.34 13.75
C LYS A 202 17.59 -1.51 12.69
N PHE A 203 17.51 -2.01 11.45
CA PHE A 203 16.83 -1.32 10.36
C PHE A 203 15.31 -1.25 10.58
N LYS A 204 14.69 -2.32 11.07
CA LYS A 204 13.26 -2.33 11.44
C LYS A 204 12.95 -1.29 12.53
N SER A 205 13.79 -1.21 13.56
CA SER A 205 13.66 -0.20 14.62
C SER A 205 13.80 1.22 14.08
N TYR A 206 14.72 1.44 13.14
CA TYR A 206 14.87 2.73 12.47
C TYR A 206 13.61 3.12 11.69
N LEU A 207 13.08 2.22 10.85
CA LEU A 207 11.83 2.48 10.10
C LEU A 207 10.66 2.75 11.04
N ASN A 208 10.55 1.98 12.14
CA ASN A 208 9.50 2.18 13.12
C ASN A 208 9.56 3.56 13.78
N ALA A 209 10.76 4.04 14.10
CA ALA A 209 10.96 5.38 14.64
C ALA A 209 10.63 6.50 13.63
N CYS A 210 10.75 6.23 12.32
CA CYS A 210 10.42 7.21 11.28
C CYS A 210 8.93 7.27 10.94
N PHE A 211 8.25 6.12 10.87
CA PHE A 211 6.94 6.01 10.20
C PHE A 211 5.89 5.19 10.96
N HIS A 212 6.13 4.83 12.22
CA HIS A 212 5.21 3.98 13.00
C HIS A 212 4.85 2.69 12.23
N MET A 213 5.80 1.77 12.17
CA MET A 213 5.69 0.57 11.37
C MET A 213 5.02 -0.56 12.16
N LYS A 214 4.28 -1.41 11.45
CA LYS A 214 3.82 -2.70 11.96
C LYS A 214 4.76 -3.79 11.47
N ASP A 215 5.45 -4.46 12.38
CA ASP A 215 6.23 -5.65 12.06
C ASP A 215 5.30 -6.86 11.92
N LEU A 216 5.25 -7.44 10.71
CA LEU A 216 4.44 -8.62 10.41
C LEU A 216 5.24 -9.93 10.57
N GLY A 217 6.51 -9.83 10.97
CA GLY A 217 7.38 -10.96 11.22
C GLY A 217 7.98 -11.52 9.94
N LEU A 218 8.04 -12.84 9.82
CA LEU A 218 8.48 -13.54 8.62
C LEU A 218 7.45 -13.36 7.50
N LEU A 219 7.90 -13.23 6.26
CA LEU A 219 7.02 -13.10 5.11
C LEU A 219 6.11 -14.33 4.97
N LYS A 220 4.80 -14.12 5.03
CA LYS A 220 3.77 -15.15 4.82
C LYS A 220 2.84 -14.83 3.65
N TYR A 221 2.66 -13.54 3.34
CA TYR A 221 1.75 -13.10 2.29
C TYR A 221 2.22 -11.77 1.71
N PHE A 222 2.34 -11.68 0.38
CA PHE A 222 2.73 -10.45 -0.30
C PHE A 222 2.07 -10.38 -1.68
N LEU A 223 1.35 -9.29 -1.96
CA LEU A 223 0.72 -9.03 -3.26
C LEU A 223 -0.14 -10.18 -3.80
N GLY A 224 -0.94 -10.81 -2.95
CA GLY A 224 -1.78 -11.93 -3.38
C GLY A 224 -1.08 -13.28 -3.42
N ILE A 225 0.18 -13.35 -2.98
CA ILE A 225 1.00 -14.57 -2.98
C ILE A 225 1.28 -14.99 -1.54
N GLU A 226 0.85 -16.19 -1.20
CA GLU A 226 1.20 -16.89 0.03
C GLU A 226 2.63 -17.43 -0.11
N VAL A 227 3.44 -17.19 0.93
CA VAL A 227 4.85 -17.58 1.00
C VAL A 227 5.04 -18.51 2.19
N ALA A 228 5.49 -19.73 1.91
CA ALA A 228 5.88 -20.69 2.93
C ALA A 228 7.39 -20.98 2.81
N ARG A 229 8.09 -21.00 3.94
CA ARG A 229 9.53 -21.29 3.98
C ARG A 229 9.81 -22.59 4.72
N ASN A 230 10.70 -23.40 4.16
CA ASN A 230 11.28 -24.57 4.82
C ASN A 230 12.80 -24.64 4.58
N SER A 231 13.45 -25.71 5.04
CA SER A 231 14.89 -25.92 4.87
C SER A 231 15.34 -26.10 3.42
N LYS A 232 14.41 -26.41 2.49
CA LYS A 232 14.69 -26.56 1.05
C LYS A 232 14.49 -25.26 0.25
N GLY A 233 13.84 -24.25 0.82
CA GLY A 233 13.63 -22.97 0.17
C GLY A 233 12.25 -22.36 0.42
N LEU A 234 11.74 -21.65 -0.58
CA LEU A 234 10.45 -20.96 -0.56
C LEU A 234 9.44 -21.66 -1.47
N PHE A 235 8.22 -21.82 -0.98
CA PHE A 235 7.05 -22.25 -1.74
C PHE A 235 6.09 -21.07 -1.87
N LEU A 236 5.67 -20.79 -3.11
CA LEU A 236 4.77 -19.69 -3.44
C LEU A 236 3.45 -20.28 -3.95
N CYS A 237 2.33 -19.83 -3.41
CA CYS A 237 1.01 -20.20 -3.92
C CYS A 237 0.02 -19.02 -3.84
N GLN A 238 -1.12 -19.14 -4.50
CA GLN A 238 -2.20 -18.15 -4.45
C GLN A 238 -3.52 -18.84 -4.10
N ARG A 239 -3.49 -19.83 -3.20
CA ARG A 239 -4.65 -20.68 -2.88
C ARG A 239 -5.79 -19.83 -2.36
N LYS A 240 -5.52 -18.90 -1.45
CA LYS A 240 -6.54 -17.99 -0.92
C LYS A 240 -7.24 -17.22 -2.04
N TYR A 241 -6.47 -16.61 -2.93
CA TYR A 241 -7.01 -15.84 -4.05
C TYR A 241 -7.87 -16.71 -4.98
N THR A 242 -7.40 -17.92 -5.31
CA THR A 242 -8.21 -18.90 -6.07
C THR A 242 -9.52 -19.23 -5.37
N LEU A 243 -9.50 -19.47 -4.06
CA LEU A 243 -10.70 -19.78 -3.28
C LEU A 243 -11.67 -18.59 -3.19
N ASP A 244 -11.15 -17.37 -3.04
CA ASP A 244 -11.95 -16.15 -3.01
C ASP A 244 -12.70 -15.97 -4.34
N ILE A 245 -12.05 -16.21 -5.50
CA ILE A 245 -12.70 -16.19 -6.83
C ILE A 245 -13.79 -17.28 -6.94
N ILE A 246 -13.48 -18.51 -6.52
CA ILE A 246 -14.43 -19.63 -6.57
C ILE A 246 -15.66 -19.31 -5.70
N SER A 247 -15.45 -18.70 -4.54
CA SER A 247 -16.51 -18.25 -3.64
C SER A 247 -17.39 -17.18 -4.27
N GLU A 248 -16.78 -16.15 -4.87
CA GLU A 248 -17.50 -15.07 -5.55
C GLU A 248 -18.32 -15.58 -6.74
N ALA A 249 -17.83 -16.59 -7.45
CA ALA A 249 -18.55 -17.28 -8.52
C ALA A 249 -19.67 -18.22 -8.01
N GLY A 250 -19.78 -18.45 -6.70
CA GLY A 250 -20.75 -19.40 -6.13
C GLY A 250 -20.38 -20.88 -6.36
N LEU A 251 -19.12 -21.18 -6.64
CA LEU A 251 -18.64 -22.50 -7.08
C LEU A 251 -17.85 -23.26 -6.00
N LEU A 252 -17.90 -22.85 -4.73
CA LEU A 252 -17.15 -23.54 -3.64
C LEU A 252 -17.50 -25.01 -3.48
N GLY A 253 -18.74 -25.39 -3.80
CA GLY A 253 -19.20 -26.79 -3.78
C GLY A 253 -19.02 -27.52 -5.12
N ALA A 254 -18.45 -26.87 -6.14
CA ALA A 254 -18.26 -27.48 -7.44
C ALA A 254 -17.24 -28.62 -7.37
N LYS A 255 -17.50 -29.70 -8.12
CA LYS A 255 -16.60 -30.84 -8.20
C LYS A 255 -15.28 -30.39 -8.85
N PRO A 256 -14.11 -30.60 -8.22
CA PRO A 256 -12.84 -30.25 -8.83
C PRO A 256 -12.60 -31.12 -10.07
N VAL A 257 -12.06 -30.50 -11.11
CA VAL A 257 -11.60 -31.17 -12.33
C VAL A 257 -10.07 -31.11 -12.38
N TYR A 258 -9.44 -32.17 -12.89
CA TYR A 258 -7.98 -32.23 -12.99
C TYR A 258 -7.41 -31.28 -14.05
N PHE A 259 -8.24 -30.88 -15.00
CA PHE A 259 -7.83 -30.05 -16.13
C PHE A 259 -8.77 -28.84 -16.21
N PRO A 260 -8.23 -27.62 -16.35
CA PRO A 260 -9.03 -26.41 -16.47
C PRO A 260 -9.74 -26.28 -17.83
N MET A 261 -9.46 -27.20 -18.75
CA MET A 261 -10.00 -27.26 -20.10
C MET A 261 -10.66 -28.62 -20.33
N GLU A 262 -11.77 -28.64 -21.06
CA GLU A 262 -12.45 -29.87 -21.45
C GLU A 262 -11.51 -30.75 -22.28
N GLN A 263 -11.29 -31.98 -21.80
CA GLN A 263 -10.49 -32.95 -22.54
C GLN A 263 -11.26 -33.42 -23.76
N ASN A 264 -10.57 -33.55 -24.90
CA ASN A 264 -11.16 -33.94 -26.19
C ASN A 264 -12.20 -32.94 -26.72
N HIS A 265 -12.14 -31.67 -26.30
CA HIS A 265 -12.93 -30.61 -26.93
C HIS A 265 -12.56 -30.52 -28.41
N SER A 266 -13.46 -30.97 -29.28
CA SER A 266 -13.28 -30.85 -30.72
C SER A 266 -13.52 -29.40 -31.09
N LEU A 267 -12.44 -28.61 -31.15
CA LEU A 267 -12.46 -27.32 -31.81
C LEU A 267 -13.04 -27.55 -33.20
N ALA A 268 -14.12 -26.83 -33.54
CA ALA A 268 -14.79 -27.00 -34.81
C ALA A 268 -13.76 -26.98 -35.96
N THR A 269 -13.81 -27.98 -36.84
CA THR A 269 -13.01 -27.98 -38.07
C THR A 269 -13.29 -26.68 -38.80
N SER A 270 -12.26 -25.86 -39.03
CA SER A 270 -12.35 -24.58 -39.73
C SER A 270 -12.86 -24.79 -41.16
N THR A 271 -14.17 -24.88 -41.29
CA THR A 271 -14.88 -24.97 -42.57
C THR A 271 -15.51 -23.62 -42.93
N SER A 272 -15.40 -22.62 -42.05
CA SER A 272 -15.74 -21.24 -42.36
C SER A 272 -14.66 -20.62 -43.26
N ALA A 273 -15.10 -19.82 -44.23
CA ALA A 273 -14.19 -19.01 -45.05
C ALA A 273 -13.26 -18.17 -44.17
N MET A 274 -12.00 -18.02 -44.59
CA MET A 274 -11.05 -17.15 -43.88
C MET A 274 -11.59 -15.72 -43.86
N LEU A 275 -11.57 -15.10 -42.68
CA LEU A 275 -11.87 -13.68 -42.56
C LEU A 275 -10.82 -12.89 -43.34
N SER A 276 -11.26 -11.93 -44.14
CA SER A 276 -10.41 -11.20 -45.08
C SER A 276 -9.43 -10.23 -44.41
N ASP A 277 -9.51 -10.03 -43.09
CA ASP A 277 -8.60 -9.18 -42.35
C ASP A 277 -8.57 -9.56 -40.85
N PRO A 278 -7.43 -10.03 -40.30
CA PRO A 278 -7.26 -10.35 -38.89
C PRO A 278 -6.94 -9.15 -37.99
#